data_AF-X0RCR5-F1
#
_entry.id   AF-X0RCR5-F1
#
_cell.length_a   1.000
_cell.length_b   1.000
_cell.length_c   1.000
_cell.angle_alpha   90.00
_cell.angle_beta   90.00
_cell.angle_gamma   90.00
#
_symmetry.space_group_name_H-M   'P 1'
#
loop_
_entity.id
_entity.type
_entity.pdbx_description
1 polymer ?
#
loop_
_entity_poly.entity_id
_entity_poly.type
_entity_poly.pdbx_seq_one_letter_code
_entity_poly.pdbx_strand_id
1 'polypeptide(L)'
;MEYTDTRFDSGLVGMLVLKPQGSSWQVESANPTMTAGSFGFGLSKWRLQKFGPNAWGFLNKHSNVIQGYYNDYLVILIPDGGGIKESWIGMDHNNEDVGKCEEDMSECDNTKTTFAIDSRKTVNGFYPLEITLNGFVKGKKYHNATYRINYQKTKAI
;
A
#
# COMPACT_ATOMS: atom_id res chain seq x y z
N MET A 1 30.80 -14.21 3.11
CA MET A 1 29.93 -13.19 3.72
C MET A 1 28.83 -13.95 4.42
N GLU A 2 28.94 -14.14 5.73
CA GLU A 2 27.92 -14.81 6.54
C GLU A 2 26.76 -13.82 6.73
N TYR A 3 25.57 -14.20 6.25
CA TYR A 3 24.33 -13.45 6.45
C TYR A 3 23.76 -13.84 7.82
N THR A 4 24.15 -13.12 8.87
CA THR A 4 23.56 -13.24 10.21
C THR A 4 22.89 -11.93 10.64
N ASP A 5 22.25 -11.24 9.70
CA ASP A 5 21.39 -10.12 10.04
C ASP A 5 19.97 -10.35 9.52
N THR A 6 19.11 -10.87 10.40
CA THR A 6 17.68 -11.00 10.19
C THR A 6 16.91 -9.73 10.57
N ARG A 7 17.60 -8.60 10.82
CA ARG A 7 16.94 -7.35 11.20
C ARG A 7 16.21 -6.74 10.01
N PHE A 8 14.89 -6.59 10.18
CA PHE A 8 14.06 -5.79 9.30
C PHE A 8 14.11 -4.34 9.77
N ASP A 9 14.89 -3.50 9.09
CA ASP A 9 14.88 -2.06 9.27
C ASP A 9 13.94 -1.40 8.25
N SER A 10 13.00 -0.59 8.72
CA SER A 10 12.12 0.18 7.82
C SER A 10 12.88 1.31 7.15
N GLY A 11 12.56 1.57 5.88
CA GLY A 11 13.12 2.71 5.15
C GLY A 11 12.57 4.05 5.65
N LEU A 12 13.45 5.03 5.88
CA LEU A 12 13.04 6.39 6.23
C LEU A 12 12.53 7.14 4.98
N VAL A 13 11.35 7.73 5.09
CA VAL A 13 10.75 8.60 4.07
C VAL A 13 10.23 9.87 4.75
N GLY A 14 10.29 11.01 4.07
CA GLY A 14 9.65 12.25 4.51
C GLY A 14 8.84 12.84 3.37
N MET A 15 7.72 13.47 3.69
CA MET A 15 6.88 14.15 2.70
C MET A 15 6.56 15.58 3.11
N LEU A 16 6.74 16.49 2.16
CA LEU A 16 6.37 17.90 2.25
C LEU A 16 5.50 18.24 1.05
N VAL A 17 4.26 18.67 1.31
CA VAL A 17 3.31 19.07 0.28
C VAL A 17 3.10 20.57 0.35
N LEU A 18 3.29 21.22 -0.79
CA LEU A 18 3.13 22.66 -0.95
C LEU A 18 1.88 22.93 -1.79
N LYS A 19 1.12 23.95 -1.39
CA LYS A 19 0.02 24.48 -2.20
C LYS A 19 0.28 25.94 -2.56
N PRO A 20 -0.19 26.42 -3.73
CA PRO A 20 -0.07 27.82 -4.10
C PRO A 20 -0.82 28.73 -3.10
N GLN A 21 -0.26 29.91 -2.85
CA GLN A 21 -0.88 31.01 -2.10
C GLN A 21 -0.52 32.34 -2.76
N GLY A 22 -1.40 32.83 -3.64
CA GLY A 22 -1.11 34.01 -4.47
C GLY A 22 0.11 33.77 -5.35
N SER A 23 1.13 34.60 -5.23
CA SER A 23 2.42 34.46 -5.91
C SER A 23 3.45 33.60 -5.16
N SER A 24 3.09 33.04 -4.00
CA SER A 24 3.97 32.23 -3.15
C SER A 24 3.48 30.80 -3.01
N TRP A 25 4.26 29.98 -2.30
CA TRP A 25 3.90 28.64 -1.87
C TRP A 25 3.78 28.60 -0.35
N GLN A 26 2.83 27.83 0.15
CA GLN A 26 2.72 27.54 1.58
C GLN A 26 2.68 26.03 1.79
N VAL A 27 3.16 25.60 2.95
CA VAL A 27 3.05 24.21 3.37
C VAL A 27 1.57 23.88 3.54
N GLU A 28 1.10 22.90 2.78
CA GLU A 28 -0.23 22.31 2.97
C GLU A 28 -0.19 21.25 4.06
N SER A 29 0.80 20.36 3.99
CA SER A 29 0.97 19.26 4.92
C SER A 29 2.40 18.78 4.90
N ALA A 30 2.89 18.29 6.04
CA ALA A 30 4.23 17.72 6.14
C ALA A 30 4.23 16.57 7.14
N ASN A 31 5.02 15.56 6.84
CA ASN A 31 5.47 14.58 7.81
C ASN A 31 6.94 14.27 7.48
N PRO A 32 7.90 14.84 8.23
CA PRO A 32 9.32 14.70 7.92
C PRO A 32 9.88 13.32 8.28
N THR A 33 9.15 12.52 9.05
CA THR A 33 9.61 11.24 9.61
C THR A 33 8.53 10.18 9.46
N MET A 34 8.53 9.51 8.32
CA MET A 34 7.67 8.37 7.98
C MET A 34 8.52 7.15 7.71
N THR A 35 7.90 5.98 7.73
CA THR A 35 8.57 4.72 7.42
C THR A 35 7.88 4.04 6.26
N ALA A 36 8.57 3.93 5.13
CA ALA A 36 8.11 3.14 3.99
C ALA A 36 9.29 2.62 3.20
N GLY A 37 9.33 1.31 2.95
CA GLY A 37 10.49 0.64 2.36
C GLY A 37 11.13 -0.32 3.36
N SER A 38 12.18 -1.01 2.94
CA SER A 38 12.81 -2.10 3.69
C SER A 38 14.34 -2.00 3.64
N PHE A 39 15.00 -2.69 4.57
CA PHE A 39 16.46 -2.73 4.69
C PHE A 39 17.08 -1.34 4.84
N GLY A 40 16.38 -0.44 5.55
CA GLY A 40 16.78 0.96 5.74
C GLY A 40 16.59 1.86 4.52
N PHE A 41 16.14 1.34 3.38
CA PHE A 41 15.93 2.12 2.16
C PHE A 41 14.48 2.58 2.01
N GLY A 42 14.29 3.90 1.94
CA GLY A 42 13.00 4.52 1.67
C GLY A 42 12.49 4.22 0.25
N LEU A 43 11.16 4.14 0.07
CA LEU A 43 10.55 4.05 -1.26
C LEU A 43 10.79 5.35 -2.07
N SER A 44 11.19 5.21 -3.34
CA SER A 44 11.55 6.37 -4.19
C SER A 44 10.56 6.67 -5.33
N LYS A 45 9.84 5.67 -5.85
CA LYS A 45 9.00 5.78 -7.06
C LYS A 45 7.54 6.21 -6.80
N TRP A 46 7.36 7.31 -6.08
CA TRP A 46 6.03 7.84 -5.76
C TRP A 46 5.33 8.41 -7.01
N ARG A 47 4.04 8.12 -7.15
CA ARG A 47 3.18 8.65 -8.22
C ARG A 47 2.08 9.51 -7.63
N LEU A 48 1.93 10.73 -8.15
CA LEU A 48 0.77 11.56 -7.82
C LEU A 48 -0.50 10.96 -8.45
N GLN A 49 -1.53 10.77 -7.63
CA GLN A 49 -2.77 10.12 -8.03
C GLN A 49 -3.97 10.88 -7.46
N LYS A 50 -5.01 11.01 -8.27
CA LYS A 50 -6.29 11.59 -7.84
C LYS A 50 -7.13 10.51 -7.17
N PHE A 51 -7.38 10.66 -5.88
CA PHE A 51 -8.17 9.74 -5.03
C PHE A 51 -9.57 10.27 -4.71
N GLY A 52 -9.95 11.43 -5.23
CA GLY A 52 -11.30 11.98 -5.12
C GLY A 52 -11.41 13.26 -5.95
N PRO A 53 -12.60 13.87 -6.07
CA PRO A 53 -12.77 15.09 -6.87
C PRO A 53 -11.81 16.21 -6.47
N ASN A 54 -11.58 16.35 -5.15
CA ASN A 54 -10.70 17.34 -4.53
C ASN A 54 -9.60 16.68 -3.66
N ALA A 55 -9.34 15.39 -3.85
CA ALA A 55 -8.36 14.65 -3.06
C ALA A 55 -7.26 14.10 -3.97
N TRP A 56 -6.05 14.59 -3.75
CA TRP A 56 -4.83 14.11 -4.39
C TRP A 56 -3.96 13.42 -3.34
N GLY A 57 -3.17 12.46 -3.78
CA GLY A 57 -2.25 11.75 -2.90
C GLY A 57 -1.13 11.09 -3.68
N PHE A 58 -0.24 10.44 -2.95
CA PHE A 58 0.93 9.78 -3.50
C PHE A 58 0.81 8.29 -3.33
N LEU A 59 1.18 7.57 -4.37
CA LEU A 59 1.03 6.13 -4.47
C LEU A 59 2.37 5.48 -4.74
N ASN A 60 2.68 4.40 -4.02
CA ASN A 60 3.83 3.56 -4.29
C ASN A 60 3.51 2.08 -4.05
N LYS A 61 4.40 1.19 -4.49
CA LYS A 61 4.36 -0.23 -4.18
C LYS A 61 5.52 -0.57 -3.25
N HIS A 62 5.23 -1.21 -2.15
CA HIS A 62 6.23 -1.81 -1.27
C HIS A 62 6.23 -3.32 -1.50
N SER A 63 7.41 -3.92 -1.60
CA SER A 63 7.60 -5.36 -1.74
C SER A 63 8.60 -5.81 -0.71
N ASN A 64 8.30 -6.91 -0.03
CA ASN A 64 9.17 -7.46 0.99
C ASN A 64 9.21 -8.99 0.88
N VAL A 65 10.41 -9.53 1.06
CA VAL A 65 10.65 -10.97 1.12
C VAL A 65 11.38 -11.28 2.41
N ILE A 66 10.74 -12.03 3.30
CA ILE A 66 11.34 -12.44 4.57
C ILE A 66 11.14 -13.94 4.72
N GLN A 67 12.25 -14.66 4.81
CA GLN A 67 12.29 -16.10 5.10
C GLN A 67 11.39 -16.94 4.18
N GLY A 68 11.19 -16.55 2.91
CA GLY A 68 10.33 -17.28 1.95
C GLY A 68 8.86 -16.82 1.92
N TYR A 69 8.49 -15.81 2.73
CA TYR A 69 7.24 -15.08 2.57
C TYR A 69 7.43 -13.87 1.66
N TYR A 70 6.66 -13.80 0.59
CA TYR A 70 6.61 -12.68 -0.35
C TYR A 70 5.35 -11.87 -0.07
N ASN A 71 5.50 -10.57 0.15
CA ASN A 71 4.39 -9.67 0.41
C ASN A 71 4.55 -8.38 -0.39
N ASP A 72 3.49 -8.00 -1.09
CA ASP A 72 3.37 -6.73 -1.75
C ASP A 72 2.27 -5.89 -1.10
N TYR A 73 2.50 -4.58 -1.03
CA TYR A 73 1.58 -3.61 -0.47
C TYR A 73 1.46 -2.40 -1.37
N LEU A 74 0.24 -1.87 -1.46
CA LEU A 74 -0.02 -0.55 -2.00
C LEU A 74 0.10 0.46 -0.86
N VAL A 75 1.03 1.40 -1.00
CA VAL A 75 1.24 2.47 -0.01
C VAL A 75 0.62 3.76 -0.56
N ILE A 76 -0.37 4.28 0.15
CA ILE A 76 -1.10 5.51 -0.21
C ILE A 76 -0.84 6.57 0.85
N LEU A 77 -0.38 7.75 0.42
CA LEU A 77 -0.20 8.93 1.27
C LEU A 77 -1.16 10.03 0.86
N ILE A 78 -2.03 10.45 1.77
CA ILE A 78 -3.03 11.52 1.55
C ILE A 78 -2.69 12.71 2.45
N PRO A 79 -2.40 13.90 1.89
CA PRO A 79 -2.33 15.15 2.65
C PRO A 79 -3.69 15.49 3.27
N ASP A 80 -3.72 15.93 4.52
CA ASP A 80 -4.97 16.23 5.23
C ASP A 80 -5.06 17.65 5.81
N GLY A 81 -4.14 18.54 5.44
CA GLY A 81 -4.11 19.94 5.86
C GLY A 81 -3.40 20.19 7.19
N GLY A 82 -2.97 19.14 7.89
CA GLY A 82 -2.14 19.22 9.09
C GLY A 82 -1.01 18.20 9.13
N GLY A 83 -1.12 17.12 8.35
CA GLY A 83 -0.13 16.07 8.22
C GLY A 83 -0.41 15.16 7.04
N ILE A 84 0.18 13.97 7.08
CA ILE A 84 0.08 12.96 6.02
C ILE A 84 -0.59 11.72 6.59
N LYS A 85 -1.76 11.36 6.04
CA LYS A 85 -2.40 10.08 6.33
C LYS A 85 -1.79 9.00 5.46
N GLU A 86 -1.43 7.90 6.09
CA GLU A 86 -0.81 6.76 5.44
C GLU A 86 -1.76 5.56 5.44
N SER A 87 -1.72 4.77 4.39
CA SER A 87 -2.51 3.54 4.28
C SER A 87 -1.72 2.48 3.53
N TRP A 88 -1.78 1.26 4.06
CA TRP A 88 -1.05 0.09 3.57
C TRP A 88 -2.05 -1.00 3.24
N ILE A 89 -2.31 -1.19 1.96
CA ILE A 89 -3.27 -2.18 1.49
C ILE A 89 -2.48 -3.39 1.01
N GLY A 90 -2.74 -4.56 1.61
CA GLY A 90 -2.17 -5.82 1.16
C GLY A 90 -2.56 -6.12 -0.28
N MET A 91 -1.58 -6.46 -1.10
CA MET A 91 -1.74 -6.77 -2.51
C MET A 91 -1.41 -8.25 -2.73
N ASP A 92 -0.26 -8.54 -3.34
CA ASP A 92 0.15 -9.90 -3.64
C ASP A 92 0.78 -10.54 -2.40
N HIS A 93 0.54 -11.83 -2.21
CA HIS A 93 1.12 -12.61 -1.12
C HIS A 93 1.44 -14.01 -1.61
N ASN A 94 2.63 -14.51 -1.29
CA ASN A 94 3.02 -15.88 -1.55
C ASN A 94 3.82 -16.45 -0.36
N ASN A 95 3.43 -17.63 0.11
CA ASN A 95 4.16 -18.38 1.14
C ASN A 95 4.48 -19.83 0.71
N GLU A 96 4.47 -20.13 -0.59
CA GLU A 96 4.68 -21.50 -1.07
C GLU A 96 6.05 -22.10 -0.71
N ASP A 97 7.07 -21.27 -0.51
CA ASP A 97 8.42 -21.72 -0.13
C ASP A 97 8.56 -22.10 1.36
N VAL A 98 7.54 -21.82 2.17
CA VAL A 98 7.55 -22.00 3.64
C VAL A 98 6.34 -22.76 4.16
N GLY A 99 5.21 -22.69 3.44
CA GLY A 99 4.05 -23.50 3.71
C GLY A 99 4.30 -24.93 3.27
N LYS A 100 3.63 -25.89 3.90
CA LYS A 100 3.72 -27.29 3.51
C LYS A 100 2.81 -27.59 2.31
N CYS A 101 2.92 -26.82 1.24
CA CYS A 101 1.92 -26.83 0.15
C CYS A 101 1.81 -28.17 -0.58
N GLU A 102 2.89 -28.95 -0.58
CA GLU A 102 2.88 -30.31 -1.11
C GLU A 102 2.08 -31.29 -0.23
N GLU A 103 2.01 -31.05 1.09
CA GLU A 103 1.33 -31.90 2.08
C GLU A 103 -0.09 -31.41 2.39
N ASP A 104 -0.25 -30.09 2.58
CA ASP A 104 -1.48 -29.44 2.98
C ASP A 104 -1.63 -28.06 2.32
N MET A 105 -2.41 -28.01 1.25
CA MET A 105 -2.78 -26.77 0.56
C MET A 105 -3.53 -25.76 1.45
N SER A 106 -4.06 -26.17 2.60
CA SER A 106 -4.73 -25.26 3.54
C SER A 106 -3.77 -24.36 4.32
N GLU A 107 -2.47 -24.66 4.30
CA GLU A 107 -1.42 -23.82 4.87
C GLU A 107 -0.88 -22.77 3.87
N CYS A 108 -1.38 -22.79 2.63
CA CYS A 108 -0.77 -22.06 1.53
C CYS A 108 -1.65 -20.98 0.94
N ASP A 109 -0.98 -19.87 0.66
CA ASP A 109 -1.52 -18.67 0.06
C ASP A 109 -0.62 -18.28 -1.13
N ASN A 110 -1.19 -18.16 -2.31
CA ASN A 110 -0.55 -17.53 -3.46
C ASN A 110 -1.60 -16.67 -4.16
N THR A 111 -1.44 -15.36 -4.01
CA THR A 111 -2.41 -14.38 -4.44
C THR A 111 -1.75 -13.33 -5.31
N LYS A 112 -2.45 -12.99 -6.39
CA LYS A 112 -2.15 -11.86 -7.25
C LYS A 112 -3.34 -10.94 -7.30
N THR A 113 -3.05 -9.65 -7.22
CA THR A 113 -4.05 -8.61 -7.13
C THR A 113 -3.81 -7.55 -8.19
N THR A 114 -4.90 -6.98 -8.66
CA THR A 114 -4.87 -5.74 -9.42
C THR A 114 -5.72 -4.72 -8.68
N PHE A 115 -5.35 -3.44 -8.76
CA PHE A 115 -6.14 -2.36 -8.18
C PHE A 115 -6.61 -1.39 -9.25
N ALA A 116 -7.79 -0.81 -9.03
CA ALA A 116 -8.33 0.30 -9.79
C ALA A 116 -8.96 1.32 -8.84
N ILE A 117 -9.07 2.56 -9.30
CA ILE A 117 -9.79 3.62 -8.60
C ILE A 117 -11.13 3.81 -9.32
N ASP A 118 -12.23 3.57 -8.62
CA ASP A 118 -13.57 3.77 -9.17
C ASP A 118 -13.97 5.24 -9.08
N SER A 119 -13.63 6.01 -10.11
CA SER A 119 -13.94 7.44 -10.20
C SER A 119 -15.41 7.76 -10.48
N ARG A 120 -16.27 6.74 -10.67
CA ARG A 120 -17.70 6.93 -10.98
C ARG A 120 -18.52 7.31 -9.74
N LYS A 121 -18.00 7.07 -8.54
CA LYS A 121 -18.68 7.30 -7.27
C LYS A 121 -17.74 7.95 -6.27
N THR A 122 -18.29 8.73 -5.36
CA THR A 122 -17.53 9.34 -4.26
C THR A 122 -18.15 8.92 -2.94
N VAL A 123 -17.32 8.42 -2.03
CA VAL A 123 -17.67 8.05 -0.66
C VAL A 123 -16.75 8.84 0.28
N ASN A 124 -17.33 9.64 1.17
CA ASN A 124 -16.58 10.50 2.10
C ASN A 124 -15.57 11.45 1.44
N GLY A 125 -15.82 11.88 0.20
CA GLY A 125 -14.91 12.74 -0.56
C GLY A 125 -13.82 12.01 -1.37
N PHE A 126 -13.80 10.67 -1.31
CA PHE A 126 -12.82 9.83 -2.01
C PHE A 126 -13.51 8.87 -2.99
N TYR A 127 -12.78 8.50 -4.04
CA TYR A 127 -13.12 7.41 -4.94
C TYR A 127 -12.83 6.07 -4.25
N PRO A 128 -13.77 5.10 -4.26
CA PRO A 128 -13.50 3.75 -3.79
C PRO A 128 -12.36 3.09 -4.56
N LEU A 129 -11.61 2.22 -3.89
CA LEU A 129 -10.64 1.35 -4.53
C LEU A 129 -11.30 0.01 -4.84
N GLU A 130 -11.02 -0.54 -6.02
CA GLU A 130 -11.43 -1.89 -6.40
C GLU A 130 -10.17 -2.76 -6.48
N ILE A 131 -10.13 -3.81 -5.67
CA ILE A 131 -9.06 -4.81 -5.67
C ILE A 131 -9.62 -6.08 -6.28
N THR A 132 -9.03 -6.57 -7.36
CA THR A 132 -9.40 -7.85 -7.97
C THR A 132 -8.36 -8.90 -7.60
N LEU A 133 -8.79 -9.91 -6.86
CA LEU A 133 -7.97 -11.01 -6.35
C LEU A 133 -8.07 -12.24 -7.24
N ASN A 134 -6.92 -12.83 -7.54
CA ASN A 134 -6.79 -14.11 -8.21
C ASN A 134 -5.78 -14.99 -7.44
N GLY A 135 -6.00 -16.30 -7.41
CA GLY A 135 -5.10 -17.26 -6.77
C GLY A 135 -5.81 -18.06 -5.69
N PHE A 136 -5.14 -18.33 -4.58
CA PHE A 136 -5.71 -19.09 -3.48
C PHE A 136 -5.24 -18.58 -2.12
N VAL A 137 -6.10 -18.77 -1.12
CA VAL A 137 -5.80 -18.51 0.29
C VAL A 137 -6.31 -19.71 1.08
N LYS A 138 -5.43 -20.39 1.80
CA LYS A 138 -5.72 -21.59 2.60
C LYS A 138 -6.55 -22.61 1.84
N GLY A 139 -6.08 -22.95 0.64
CA GLY A 139 -6.74 -23.90 -0.28
C GLY A 139 -8.02 -23.39 -0.95
N LYS A 140 -8.59 -22.25 -0.52
CA LYS A 140 -9.74 -21.63 -1.18
C LYS A 140 -9.28 -20.84 -2.40
N LYS A 141 -9.78 -21.22 -3.57
CA LYS A 141 -9.48 -20.55 -4.84
C LYS A 141 -10.34 -19.31 -5.06
N TYR A 142 -9.73 -18.26 -5.63
CA TYR A 142 -10.35 -17.03 -6.04
C TYR A 142 -10.10 -16.81 -7.53
N HIS A 143 -11.19 -16.57 -8.27
CA HIS A 143 -11.14 -16.32 -9.71
C HIS A 143 -11.66 -14.91 -9.98
N ASN A 144 -10.74 -13.94 -10.09
CA ASN A 144 -11.05 -12.53 -10.32
C ASN A 144 -12.13 -12.00 -9.36
N ALA A 145 -12.00 -12.32 -8.07
CA ALA A 145 -12.91 -11.86 -7.04
C ALA A 145 -12.64 -10.37 -6.75
N THR A 146 -13.58 -9.49 -7.05
CA THR A 146 -13.43 -8.05 -6.84
C THR A 146 -14.00 -7.61 -5.49
N TYR A 147 -13.18 -6.89 -4.74
CA TYR A 147 -13.52 -6.27 -3.46
C TYR A 147 -13.46 -4.76 -3.60
N ARG A 148 -14.41 -4.06 -2.97
CA ARG A 148 -14.42 -2.61 -2.92
C ARG A 148 -14.02 -2.12 -1.55
N ILE A 149 -13.01 -1.27 -1.49
CA ILE A 149 -12.52 -0.62 -0.28
C ILE A 149 -12.96 0.85 -0.34
N ASN A 150 -13.79 1.24 0.63
CA ASN A 150 -14.23 2.63 0.78
C ASN A 150 -13.32 3.35 1.78
N TYR A 151 -12.95 4.59 1.46
CA TYR A 151 -12.17 5.41 2.38
C TYR A 151 -12.93 5.69 3.68
N GLN A 152 -12.30 5.43 4.81
CA GLN A 152 -12.82 5.74 6.14
C GLN A 152 -12.05 6.91 6.73
N LYS A 153 -12.72 8.04 6.98
CA LYS A 153 -12.06 9.29 7.40
C LYS A 153 -11.35 9.20 8.75
N THR A 154 -11.76 8.26 9.60
CA THR A 154 -11.32 8.07 10.99
C THR A 154 -10.40 6.86 11.19
N LYS A 155 -10.09 6.11 10.13
CA LYS A 155 -9.15 4.97 10.17
C LYS A 155 -8.17 5.12 9.01
N ALA A 156 -6.91 4.75 9.21
CA ALA A 156 -6.07 4.39 8.07
C ALA A 156 -6.81 3.31 7.27
N ILE A 157 -6.77 3.37 5.93
CA ILE A 157 -7.44 2.37 5.07
C ILE A 157 -6.83 1.00 5.35
#